data_AF-A0A355R9X0-F1
#
_entry.id   AF-A0A355R9X0-F1
#
_cell.length_a   1.000
_cell.length_b   1.000
_cell.length_c   1.000
_cell.angle_alpha   90.00
_cell.angle_beta   90.00
_cell.angle_gamma   90.00
#
_symmetry.space_group_name_H-M   'P 1'
#
loop_
_entity.id
_entity.type
_entity.pdbx_description
1 polymer ?
#
loop_
_entity_poly.entity_id
_entity_poly.type
_entity_poly.pdbx_seq_one_letter_code
_entity_poly.pdbx_strand_id
1 'polypeptide(L)' 'MTAETRILELRAELDQHNYRYYVLDEPSVPDAEYDRLFNELKAL' A
#
# COMPACT_ATOMS: atom_id res chain seq x y z
N MET A 1 3.02 11.11 -14.69
CA MET A 1 2.16 10.08 -14.07
C MET A 1 0.76 10.64 -14.01
N THR A 2 -0.26 9.89 -14.44
CA THR A 2 -1.66 10.28 -14.25
C THR A 2 -2.13 9.79 -12.88
N ALA A 3 -3.23 10.35 -12.36
CA ALA A 3 -3.84 9.88 -11.11
C ALA A 3 -4.17 8.38 -11.18
N GLU A 4 -4.64 7.90 -12.34
CA GLU A 4 -4.92 6.49 -12.58
C GLU A 4 -3.68 5.59 -12.42
N THR A 5 -2.53 6.00 -12.97
CA THR A 5 -1.28 5.25 -12.80
C THR A 5 -0.91 5.16 -11.31
N ARG A 6 -1.02 6.26 -10.57
CA ARG A 6 -0.66 6.29 -9.15
C ARG A 6 -1.61 5.42 -8.30
N ILE A 7 -2.91 5.40 -8.63
CA ILE A 7 -3.89 4.53 -7.98
C ILE A 7 -3.51 3.05 -8.16
N LEU A 8 -3.08 2.66 -9.36
CA LEU A 8 -2.67 1.28 -9.64
C LEU A 8 -1.40 0.88 -8.87
N GLU A 9 -0.42 1.77 -8.81
CA GLU A 9 0.82 1.57 -8.05
C GLU A 9 0.54 1.39 -6.55
N LEU A 10 -0.22 2.32 -5.96
CA LEU A 10 -0.57 2.28 -4.53
C LEU A 10 -1.35 1.00 -4.17
N ARG A 11 -2.27 0.55 -5.03
CA ARG A 11 -2.97 -0.72 -4.82
C ARG A 11 -2.02 -1.90 -4.81
N ALA A 12 -1.09 -1.97 -5.77
CA ALA A 12 -0.12 -3.05 -5.85
C ALA A 12 0.82 -3.08 -4.63
N GLU A 13 1.29 -1.91 -4.17
CA GLU A 13 2.10 -1.79 -2.95
C GLU A 13 1.35 -2.25 -1.70
N LEU A 14 0.12 -1.74 -1.50
CA LEU A 14 -0.72 -2.12 -0.36
C LEU A 14 -1.04 -3.62 -0.36
N ASP A 15 -1.33 -4.21 -1.52
CA ASP A 15 -1.60 -5.65 -1.63
C ASP A 15 -0.36 -6.48 -1.27
N GLN A 16 0.83 -6.04 -1.70
CA GLN A 16 2.08 -6.71 -1.32
C GLN A 16 2.32 -6.64 0.18
N HIS A 17 2.08 -5.47 0.81
CA HIS A 17 2.20 -5.31 2.25
C HIS A 17 1.18 -6.16 3.01
N ASN A 18 -0.07 -6.21 2.54
CA ASN A 18 -1.11 -7.06 3.11
C ASN A 18 -0.73 -8.54 3.03
N TYR A 19 -0.24 -9.01 1.89
CA TYR A 19 0.19 -10.40 1.74
C TYR A 19 1.31 -10.75 2.72
N ARG A 20 2.32 -9.89 2.82
CA ARG A 20 3.44 -10.06 3.75
C ARG A 20 2.98 -10.08 5.21
N TYR A 21 2.09 -9.17 5.58
CA TYR A 21 1.57 -9.07 6.95
C TYR A 21 0.66 -10.26 7.31
N TYR A 22 -0.34 -10.55 6.47
CA TYR A 22 -1.40 -11.52 6.82
C TYR A 22 -1.09 -12.96 6.41
N VAL A 23 -0.26 -13.17 5.37
CA VAL A 23 0.03 -14.53 4.84
C VAL A 23 1.40 -15.01 5.26
N LEU A 24 2.41 -14.14 5.17
CA LEU A 24 3.79 -14.52 5.49
C LEU A 24 4.17 -14.29 6.95
N ASP A 25 3.39 -13.52 7.71
CA ASP A 25 3.74 -13.05 9.07
C ASP A 25 5.11 -12.31 9.08
N GLU A 26 5.41 -11.63 7.97
CA GLU A 26 6.68 -10.93 7.72
C GLU A 26 6.42 -9.48 7.30
N PRO A 27 5.98 -8.60 8.21
CA PRO A 27 5.71 -7.20 7.88
C PRO A 27 6.96 -6.52 7.30
N SER A 28 6.85 -5.98 6.09
CA SER A 28 7.97 -5.30 5.39
C SER A 28 8.06 -3.80 5.69
N VAL A 29 6.97 -3.20 6.18
CA VAL A 29 6.88 -1.77 6.48
C VAL A 29 6.18 -1.57 7.83
N PRO A 30 6.51 -0.51 8.58
CA PRO A 30 5.75 -0.14 9.77
C PRO A 30 4.34 0.33 9.44
N ASP A 31 3.41 0.20 10.38
CA ASP A 31 2.01 0.62 10.22
C ASP A 31 1.86 2.07 9.76
N ALA A 32 2.69 2.98 10.29
CA ALA A 32 2.66 4.39 9.91
C ALA A 32 2.98 4.64 8.42
N GLU A 33 3.79 3.78 7.80
CA GLU A 33 4.10 3.88 6.37
C GLU A 33 2.95 3.31 5.54
N TYR A 34 2.37 2.18 5.96
CA TYR A 34 1.17 1.63 5.35
C TYR A 34 0.00 2.65 5.38
N ASP A 35 -0.21 3.29 6.52
CA ASP A 35 -1.23 4.32 6.70
C ASP A 35 -1.03 5.51 5.76
N ARG A 36 0.22 5.92 5.50
CA ARG A 36 0.50 6.98 4.52
C ARG A 36 0.09 6.58 3.12
N LEU A 37 0.50 5.39 2.66
CA LEU A 37 0.17 4.87 1.33
C LEU A 37 -1.35 4.73 1.17
N PHE A 38 -2.03 4.24 2.20
CA PHE A 38 -3.48 4.09 2.20
C PHE A 38 -4.20 5.44 2.18
N ASN A 39 -3.74 6.42 2.97
CA ASN A 39 -4.32 7.77 2.96
C ASN A 39 -4.07 8.49 1.64
N GLU A 40 -2.91 8.30 1.01
CA GLU A 40 -2.64 8.81 -0.33
C GLU A 40 -3.62 8.24 -1.34
N LEU A 41 -3.84 6.91 -1.32
CA LEU A 41 -4.81 6.26 -2.21
C LEU A 41 -6.23 6.78 -2.02
N LYS A 42 -6.64 7.11 -0.78
CA LYS A 42 -7.97 7.67 -0.48
C LYS A 42 -8.14 9.11 -0.93
N ALA A 43 -7.04 9.85 -1.10
CA ALA A 43 -7.06 11.26 -1.47
C ALA A 43 -7.04 11.49 -2.99
N LEU A 44 -6.79 10.45 -3.78
CA LEU A 44 -6.77 10.43 -5.25
C LEU A 44 -8.14 10.03 -5.82
#